data_AF-A0A496XED9-F1
#
_entry.id   AF-A0A496XED9-F1
#
_cell.length_a   1.000
_cell.length_b   1.000
_cell.length_c   1.000
_cell.angle_alpha   90.00
_cell.angle_beta   90.00
_cell.angle_gamma   90.00
#
_symmetry.space_group_name_H-M   'P 1'
#
loop_
_entity.id
_entity.type
_entity.pdbx_description
1 polymer ?
#
loop_
_entity_poly.entity_id
_entity_poly.type
_entity_poly.pdbx_seq_one_letter_code
_entity_poly.pdbx_strand_id
1 'polypeptide(L)' 'MRSAAAAGNPVWRGLIYCLLHFVVLFGASTGVFADEFRPAMLDINEREDGWVDVTWKVPVRQNKTVDVTPVLP' A
#
# COMPACT_ATOMS: atom_id res chain seq x y z
N MET A 1 -30.99 -53.16 13.95
CA MET A 1 -31.35 -51.73 14.02
C MET A 1 -30.18 -50.91 13.48
N ARG A 2 -30.26 -50.38 12.25
CA ARG A 2 -29.20 -49.52 11.66
C ARG A 2 -29.50 -48.07 12.03
N SER A 3 -28.60 -47.46 12.80
CA SER A 3 -28.63 -46.03 13.12
C SER A 3 -28.32 -45.22 11.85
N ALA A 4 -29.30 -44.49 11.34
CA ALA A 4 -29.11 -43.57 10.23
C ALA A 4 -28.42 -42.31 10.75
N ALA A 5 -27.11 -42.20 10.48
CA ALA A 5 -26.37 -40.98 10.74
C ALA A 5 -27.05 -39.82 10.00
N ALA A 6 -27.41 -38.77 10.74
CA ALA A 6 -28.02 -37.57 10.20
C ALA A 6 -27.09 -36.96 9.14
N ALA A 7 -27.41 -37.20 7.87
CA ALA A 7 -26.74 -36.57 6.74
C ALA A 7 -27.04 -35.07 6.80
N GLY A 8 -26.11 -34.29 7.35
CA GLY A 8 -26.22 -32.83 7.39
C GLY A 8 -26.49 -32.26 6.00
N ASN A 9 -27.40 -31.28 5.94
CA ASN A 9 -27.89 -30.70 4.69
C ASN A 9 -26.72 -30.34 3.73
N PRO A 10 -26.69 -30.89 2.50
CA PRO A 10 -25.60 -30.68 1.56
C PRO A 10 -25.41 -29.20 1.17
N VAL A 11 -26.47 -28.40 1.24
CA VAL A 11 -26.42 -26.94 1.01
C VAL A 11 -25.53 -26.25 2.05
N TRP A 12 -25.65 -26.64 3.32
CA TRP A 12 -24.84 -26.07 4.40
C TRP A 12 -23.38 -26.46 4.22
N ARG A 13 -23.09 -27.70 3.83
CA ARG A 13 -21.70 -28.10 3.53
C ARG A 13 -21.09 -27.23 2.42
N GLY A 14 -21.84 -26.97 1.35
CA GLY A 14 -21.43 -26.07 0.27
C GLY A 14 -21.15 -24.64 0.74
N LEU A 15 -22.03 -24.07 1.58
CA LEU A 15 -21.85 -22.72 2.13
C LEU A 15 -20.61 -22.62 3.03
N ILE A 16 -20.31 -23.65 3.84
CA ILE A 16 -19.07 -23.69 4.65
C ILE A 16 -17.85 -23.68 3.73
N TYR A 17 -17.83 -24.51 2.68
CA TYR A 17 -16.70 -24.54 1.76
C TYR A 17 -16.52 -23.22 1.02
N CYS A 18 -17.60 -22.58 0.57
CA CYS A 18 -17.55 -21.25 -0.04
C CYS A 18 -17.00 -20.20 0.93
N LEU A 19 -17.46 -20.19 2.19
CA LEU A 19 -16.98 -19.26 3.20
C LEU A 19 -15.49 -19.47 3.50
N LEU A 20 -15.07 -20.73 3.66
CA LEU A 20 -13.66 -21.06 3.91
C LEU A 20 -12.77 -20.64 2.72
N HIS A 21 -13.21 -20.87 1.49
CA HIS A 21 -12.49 -20.41 0.30
C HIS A 21 -12.37 -18.89 0.25
N PHE A 22 -13.46 -18.18 0.56
CA PHE A 22 -13.47 -16.72 0.59
C PHE A 22 -12.50 -16.18 1.64
N VAL A 23 -12.49 -16.76 2.84
CA VAL A 23 -11.55 -16.37 3.91
C VAL A 23 -10.10 -16.63 3.50
N VAL A 24 -9.80 -17.73 2.83
CA VAL A 24 -8.43 -18.01 2.34
C VAL A 24 -8.00 -17.03 1.25
N LEU A 25 -8.88 -16.72 0.29
CA LEU A 25 -8.57 -15.80 -0.81
C LEU A 25 -8.42 -14.34 -0.36
N PHE A 26 -9.26 -13.88 0.57
CA PHE A 26 -9.25 -12.48 1.00
C PHE A 26 -8.40 -12.24 2.26
N GLY A 27 -8.26 -13.24 3.14
CA GLY A 27 -7.43 -13.14 4.34
C GLY A 27 -5.92 -13.06 4.07
N ALA A 28 -5.48 -13.52 2.89
CA ALA A 28 -4.08 -13.41 2.46
C ALA A 28 -3.69 -12.03 1.90
N SER A 29 -4.66 -11.10 1.76
CA SER A 29 -4.39 -9.73 1.31
C SER A 29 -3.84 -8.86 2.45
N THR A 30 -2.71 -9.26 3.04
CA THR A 30 -1.99 -8.43 4.00
C THR A 30 -1.33 -7.27 3.24
N GLY A 31 -2.08 -6.17 3.10
CA GLY A 31 -1.58 -4.82 2.83
C GLY A 31 -0.62 -4.68 1.65
N VAL A 32 -1.14 -4.53 0.43
CA VAL A 32 -0.40 -3.85 -0.63
C VAL A 32 -0.43 -2.36 -0.29
N PHE A 33 0.54 -1.90 0.51
CA PHE A 33 0.79 -0.47 0.65
C PHE A 33 1.49 -0.01 -0.62
N ALA A 34 0.77 0.71 -1.49
CA ALA A 34 1.43 1.50 -2.51
C ALA A 34 2.36 2.48 -1.77
N ASP A 35 3.67 2.33 -1.92
CA ASP A 35 4.62 3.29 -1.37
C ASP A 35 4.37 4.59 -2.13
N GLU A 36 3.77 5.58 -1.45
CA GLU A 36 3.51 6.87 -2.05
C GLU A 36 4.84 7.60 -2.21
N PHE A 37 5.43 7.48 -3.40
CA PHE A 37 6.68 8.14 -3.72
C PHE A 37 6.42 9.53 -4.29
N ARG A 38 6.75 10.57 -3.52
CA ARG A 38 6.74 11.97 -3.96
C ARG A 38 8.19 12.42 -4.23
N PRO A 39 8.67 12.37 -5.48
CA PRO A 39 10.05 12.76 -5.77
C PRO A 39 10.33 14.20 -5.35
N ALA A 40 11.52 14.45 -4.81
CA ALA A 40 11.99 15.79 -4.54
C ALA A 40 12.12 16.55 -5.86
N MET A 41 11.49 17.72 -5.94
CA MET A 41 11.64 18.65 -7.06
C MET A 41 12.66 19.70 -6.64
N LEU A 42 13.70 19.88 -7.44
CA LEU A 42 14.64 20.99 -7.33
C LEU A 42 14.29 21.99 -8.43
N ASP A 43 13.99 23.21 -8.05
CA ASP A 43 13.73 24.32 -8.94
C ASP A 43 14.81 25.38 -8.73
N ILE A 44 15.44 25.79 -9.81
CA ILE A 44 16.56 26.75 -9.83
C ILE A 44 16.19 27.84 -10.82
N ASN A 45 16.01 29.06 -10.32
CA ASN A 45 15.70 30.22 -11.15
C ASN A 45 16.83 31.23 -11.06
N GLU A 46 17.42 31.56 -12.20
CA GLU A 46 18.39 32.64 -12.32
C GLU A 46 17.67 33.98 -12.27
N ARG A 47 18.21 34.90 -11.47
CA ARG A 47 17.79 36.29 -11.37
C ARG A 47 18.84 37.21 -11.99
N GLU A 48 18.46 38.48 -12.13
CA GLU A 48 19.38 39.54 -12.53
C GLU A 48 20.60 39.60 -11.58
N ASP A 49 21.71 40.12 -12.11
CA ASP A 49 22.98 40.26 -11.39
C ASP A 49 23.62 38.95 -10.88
N GLY A 50 23.26 37.81 -11.48
CA GLY A 50 23.86 36.51 -11.16
C GLY A 50 23.37 35.89 -9.85
N TRP A 51 22.26 36.40 -9.31
CA TRP A 51 21.57 35.76 -8.19
C TRP A 51 20.82 34.50 -8.63
N VAL A 52 20.71 33.52 -7.73
CA VAL A 52 19.98 32.27 -8.00
C VAL A 52 19.02 32.00 -6.86
N ASP A 53 17.74 31.78 -7.20
CA ASP A 53 16.73 31.26 -6.29
C ASP A 53 16.68 29.75 -6.38
N VAL A 54 16.84 29.07 -5.24
CA VAL A 54 16.81 27.62 -5.14
C VAL A 54 15.63 27.21 -4.26
N THR A 55 14.68 26.49 -4.85
CA THR A 55 13.54 25.92 -4.13
C THR A 55 13.60 24.40 -4.23
N TRP A 56 13.46 23.70 -3.10
CA TRP A 56 13.39 22.24 -3.12
C TRP A 56 12.22 21.70 -2.29
N LYS A 57 11.64 20.59 -2.76
CA LYS A 57 10.63 19.83 -2.00
C LYS A 57 11.33 18.77 -1.15
N VAL A 58 11.02 18.75 0.15
CA VAL A 58 11.51 17.72 1.07
C VAL A 58 10.78 16.40 0.79
N PRO A 59 11.50 15.30 0.51
CA PRO A 59 10.88 14.00 0.25
C PRO A 59 10.22 13.44 1.52
N VAL A 60 9.08 12.79 1.34
CA VAL A 60 8.30 12.17 2.42
C VAL A 60 8.04 10.71 2.06
N ARG A 61 8.25 9.80 3.01
CA ARG A 61 7.95 8.38 2.91
C ARG A 61 7.13 7.94 4.12
N GLN A 62 5.99 7.27 3.90
CA GLN A 62 5.08 6.85 4.98
C GLN A 62 4.74 7.98 5.97
N ASN A 63 4.47 9.17 5.43
CA ASN A 63 4.17 10.39 6.19
C ASN A 63 5.31 10.85 7.13
N LYS A 64 6.56 10.46 6.83
CA LYS A 64 7.77 10.91 7.52
C LYS A 64 8.72 11.58 6.55
N THR A 65 9.27 12.72 6.93
CA THR A 65 10.32 13.39 6.16
C THR A 65 11.57 12.52 6.11
N VAL A 66 12.17 12.41 4.94
CA VAL A 66 13.48 11.75 4.78
C VAL A 66 14.55 12.83 4.87
N ASP A 67 15.59 12.57 5.66
CA ASP A 67 16.72 13.49 5.83
C ASP A 67 17.62 13.47 4.59
N VAL A 68 17.20 14.17 3.55
CA VAL A 68 17.93 14.33 2.29
C VAL A 68 18.11 15.81 2.03
N THR A 69 19.37 16.23 1.87
CA THR A 69 19.73 17.61 1.52
C THR A 69 20.18 17.66 0.06
N PRO A 70 19.71 18.61 -0.75
CA PRO A 70 20.21 18.79 -2.11
C PRO A 70 21.68 19.24 -2.10
N VAL A 71 22.49 18.67 -2.98
CA VAL A 71 23.87 19.10 -3.22
C VAL A 71 23.90 19.79 -4.58
N LEU A 72 24.31 21.06 -4.60
CA LEU A 72 24.50 21.83 -5.82
C LEU A 72 25.91 21.60 -6.39
N PRO A 73 26.08 21.52 -7.72
CA PRO A 73 27.39 21.43 -8.36
C PRO A 73 28.21 22.72 -8.25
#